data_AF-A0A7W7Z5R7-F1
#
_entry.id   AF-A0A7W7Z5R7-F1
#
_cell.length_a   1.000
_cell.length_b   1.000
_cell.length_c   1.000
_cell.angle_alpha   90.00
_cell.angle_beta   90.00
_cell.angle_gamma   90.00
#
_symmetry.space_group_name_H-M   'P 1'
#
loop_
_entity.id
_entity.type
_entity.pdbx_description
1 polymer ?
#
loop_
_entity_poly.entity_id
_entity_poly.type
_entity_poly.pdbx_seq_one_letter_code
_entity_poly.pdbx_strand_id
1 'polypeptide(L)'
;MITPSFLIEAIGFLAGSLAALSGLPRLREAMASSAVARGENTTRNAMLVAANLLWIVVGSAQGLPSLTIMCAVSAALNGTVLILALRAKRLPESPS
;
A
#
# COMPACT_ATOMS: atom_id res chain seq x y z
N MET A 1 -6.59 -19.12 27.64
CA MET A 1 -7.59 -18.02 27.69
C MET A 1 -7.23 -17.02 26.62
N ILE A 2 -8.10 -16.77 25.64
CA ILE A 2 -7.87 -15.72 24.63
C ILE A 2 -8.30 -14.39 25.25
N THR A 3 -7.39 -13.43 25.32
CA THR A 3 -7.70 -12.07 25.79
C THR A 3 -8.36 -11.27 24.67
N PRO A 4 -9.25 -10.32 24.98
CA PRO A 4 -9.88 -9.45 23.98
C PRO A 4 -8.87 -8.72 23.09
N SER A 5 -7.73 -8.34 23.64
CA SER A 5 -6.62 -7.70 22.91
C SER A 5 -6.01 -8.61 21.84
N PHE A 6 -5.81 -9.89 22.15
CA PHE A 6 -5.29 -10.85 21.17
C PHE A 6 -6.23 -11.03 19.99
N LEU A 7 -7.55 -11.09 20.24
CA LEU A 7 -8.54 -11.26 19.18
C LEU A 7 -8.58 -10.03 18.25
N ILE A 8 -8.50 -8.82 18.82
CA ILE A 8 -8.45 -7.57 18.04
C ILE A 8 -7.21 -7.53 17.15
N GLU A 9 -6.04 -7.88 17.68
CA GLU A 9 -4.80 -7.94 16.90
C GLU A 9 -4.89 -8.97 15.77
N ALA A 10 -5.41 -10.17 16.05
CA ALA A 10 -5.57 -11.21 15.04
C ALA A 10 -6.51 -10.78 13.91
N ILE A 11 -7.65 -10.16 14.25
CA ILE A 11 -8.58 -9.59 13.26
C ILE A 11 -7.91 -8.46 12.47
N GLY A 12 -7.16 -7.58 13.15
CA GLY A 12 -6.41 -6.49 12.52
C GLY A 12 -5.40 -6.99 11.49
N PHE A 13 -4.64 -8.04 11.84
CA PHE A 13 -3.71 -8.69 10.91
C PHE A 13 -4.43 -9.33 9.72
N LEU A 14 -5.54 -10.05 9.95
CA LEU A 14 -6.30 -10.67 8.87
C LEU A 14 -6.88 -9.62 7.91
N ALA A 15 -7.49 -8.57 8.45
CA ALA A 15 -8.05 -7.48 7.66
C ALA A 15 -6.95 -6.78 6.83
N GLY A 16 -5.82 -6.45 7.46
CA GLY A 16 -4.70 -5.83 6.78
C GLY A 16 -4.05 -6.73 5.73
N SER A 17 -3.98 -8.04 5.98
CA SER A 17 -3.46 -9.01 5.01
C SER A 17 -4.34 -9.10 3.77
N LEU A 18 -5.67 -9.17 3.95
CA LEU A 18 -6.62 -9.15 2.83
C LEU A 18 -6.52 -7.85 2.03
N ALA A 19 -6.41 -6.72 2.71
CA ALA A 19 -6.21 -5.43 2.05
C ALA A 19 -4.90 -5.38 1.25
N ALA A 20 -3.79 -5.87 1.81
CA ALA A 20 -2.50 -5.94 1.11
C ALA A 20 -2.56 -6.88 -0.10
N LEU A 21 -3.15 -8.07 0.04
CA LEU A 21 -3.30 -9.04 -1.04
C LEU A 21 -4.13 -8.47 -2.20
N SER A 22 -5.16 -7.66 -1.91
CA SER A 22 -5.98 -7.01 -2.94
C SER A 22 -5.18 -6.02 -3.82
N GLY A 23 -4.06 -5.48 -3.31
CA GLY A 23 -3.18 -4.58 -4.05
C GLY A 23 -2.15 -5.28 -4.93
N LEU A 24 -1.90 -6.58 -4.73
CA LEU A 24 -0.86 -7.32 -5.45
C LEU A 24 -1.10 -7.45 -6.95
N PRO A 25 -2.33 -7.76 -7.45
CA PRO A 25 -2.57 -7.86 -8.89
C PRO A 25 -2.27 -6.54 -9.61
N ARG A 26 -2.74 -5.42 -9.04
CA ARG A 26 -2.48 -4.07 -9.56
C ARG A 26 -1.00 -3.74 -9.61
N LEU A 27 -0.25 -4.06 -8.55
CA LEU A 27 1.20 -3.87 -8.53
C LEU A 27 1.88 -4.72 -9.62
N ARG A 28 1.50 -6.00 -9.75
CA ARG A 28 2.04 -6.90 -10.76
C ARG A 28 1.80 -6.37 -12.18
N GLU A 29 0.61 -5.88 -12.47
CA GLU A 29 0.26 -5.32 -13.78
C GLU A 29 1.05 -4.04 -14.08
N ALA A 30 1.18 -3.13 -13.10
CA ALA A 30 1.98 -1.93 -13.24
C ALA A 30 3.49 -2.22 -13.43
N MET A 31 3.99 -3.31 -12.85
CA MET A 31 5.36 -3.77 -13.08
C MET A 31 5.54 -4.38 -14.48
N ALA A 32 4.53 -5.06 -15.00
CA ALA A 32 4.58 -5.74 -16.29
C ALA A 32 4.35 -4.80 -17.48
N SER A 33 3.59 -3.73 -17.32
CA SER A 33 3.22 -2.80 -18.40
C SER A 33 3.41 -1.34 -18.00
N SER A 34 4.30 -0.64 -18.72
CA SER A 34 4.51 0.80 -18.55
C SER A 34 3.27 1.62 -18.93
N ALA A 35 2.44 1.13 -19.86
CA ALA A 35 1.17 1.75 -20.23
C ALA A 35 0.18 1.70 -19.05
N VAL A 36 0.07 0.55 -18.38
CA VAL A 36 -0.76 0.41 -17.16
C VAL A 36 -0.23 1.29 -16.05
N ALA A 37 1.08 1.26 -15.78
CA ALA A 37 1.70 2.14 -14.78
C ALA A 37 1.48 3.62 -15.07
N ARG A 38 1.51 4.05 -16.33
CA ARG A 38 1.26 5.44 -16.72
C ARG A 38 -0.20 5.87 -16.42
N GLY A 39 -1.15 4.94 -16.58
CA GLY A 39 -2.57 5.16 -16.26
C GLY A 39 -2.86 5.32 -14.78
N GLU A 40 -1.91 5.00 -13.90
CA GLU A 40 -2.09 5.10 -12.46
C GLU A 40 -2.23 6.55 -11.96
N ASN A 41 -3.16 6.74 -11.02
CA ASN A 41 -3.39 8.02 -10.37
C ASN A 41 -2.32 8.27 -9.29
N THR A 42 -1.36 9.13 -9.61
CA THR A 42 -0.23 9.49 -8.75
C THR A 42 -0.67 10.20 -7.48
N THR A 43 -1.64 11.11 -7.56
CA THR A 43 -2.16 11.85 -6.39
C THR A 43 -2.82 10.89 -5.40
N ARG A 44 -3.65 9.97 -5.90
CA ARG A 44 -4.28 8.94 -5.06
C ARG A 44 -3.23 8.09 -4.34
N ASN A 45 -2.25 7.55 -5.07
CA ASN A 45 -1.23 6.71 -4.46
C ASN A 45 -0.36 7.48 -3.45
N ALA A 46 -0.02 8.75 -3.73
CA ALA A 46 0.72 9.59 -2.79
C ALA A 46 -0.07 9.86 -1.51
N MET A 47 -1.36 10.18 -1.62
CA MET A 47 -2.24 10.35 -0.46
C MET A 47 -2.36 9.06 0.36
N LEU A 48 -2.49 7.90 -0.29
CA LEU A 48 -2.52 6.61 0.41
C LEU A 48 -1.21 6.32 1.14
N VAL A 49 -0.07 6.65 0.54
CA VAL A 49 1.23 6.52 1.24
C VAL A 49 1.26 7.43 2.46
N ALA A 50 0.95 8.73 2.31
CA ALA A 50 0.97 9.68 3.42
C ALA A 50 0.00 9.28 4.55
N ALA A 51 -1.21 8.84 4.21
CA ALA A 51 -2.18 8.37 5.18
C ALA A 51 -1.69 7.13 5.94
N ASN A 52 -1.10 6.14 5.24
CA ASN A 52 -0.55 4.96 5.89
C ASN A 52 0.66 5.31 6.79
N LEU A 53 1.53 6.23 6.38
CA LEU A 53 2.62 6.71 7.21
C LEU A 53 2.11 7.37 8.50
N LEU A 54 1.03 8.15 8.43
CA LEU A 54 0.39 8.71 9.61
C LEU A 54 -0.18 7.60 10.53
N TRP A 55 -0.84 6.59 9.96
CA TRP A 55 -1.34 5.45 10.73
C TRP A 55 -0.26 4.60 11.38
N ILE A 56 0.93 4.50 10.79
CA ILE A 56 2.09 3.84 11.41
C ILE A 56 2.47 4.57 12.71
N VAL A 57 2.50 5.90 12.71
CA VAL A 57 2.78 6.70 13.91
C VAL A 57 1.71 6.45 14.97
N VAL A 58 0.44 6.46 14.58
CA VAL A 58 -0.69 6.21 15.48
C VAL A 58 -0.63 4.79 16.08
N GLY A 59 -0.40 3.77 15.26
CA GLY A 59 -0.29 2.38 15.71
C GLY A 59 0.88 2.16 16.65
N SER A 60 2.03 2.79 16.35
CA SER A 60 3.22 2.72 17.20
C SER A 60 2.97 3.39 18.55
N ALA A 61 2.33 4.56 18.58
CA ALA A 61 2.01 5.29 19.81
C ALA A 61 1.00 4.55 20.70
N GLN A 62 0.10 3.75 20.11
CA GLN A 62 -0.91 2.98 20.83
C GLN A 62 -0.51 1.53 21.13
N GLY A 63 0.69 1.10 20.72
CA GLY A 63 1.14 -0.28 20.91
C GLY A 63 0.31 -1.31 20.13
N LEU A 64 -0.19 -0.94 18.95
CA LEU A 64 -1.01 -1.76 18.05
C LEU A 64 -0.13 -2.30 16.91
N PRO A 65 0.51 -3.49 17.06
CA PRO A 65 1.42 -4.02 16.05
C PRO A 65 0.73 -4.35 14.73
N SER A 66 -0.49 -4.88 14.75
CA SER A 66 -1.25 -5.17 13.52
C SER A 66 -1.45 -3.92 12.66
N LEU A 67 -1.91 -2.82 13.25
CA LEU A 67 -2.10 -1.55 12.55
C LEU A 67 -0.78 -1.03 11.97
N THR A 68 0.28 -1.04 12.79
CA THR A 68 1.60 -0.56 12.39
C THR A 68 2.16 -1.34 11.20
N ILE A 69 2.16 -2.67 11.29
CA ILE A 69 2.75 -3.54 10.26
C ILE A 69 1.91 -3.50 8.99
N MET A 70 0.58 -3.57 9.09
CA MET A 70 -0.29 -3.61 7.90
C MET A 70 -0.33 -2.25 7.17
N CYS A 71 -0.23 -1.13 7.89
CA CYS A 71 -0.05 0.18 7.27
C CYS A 71 1.34 0.32 6.64
N ALA A 72 2.40 -0.24 7.22
CA ALA A 72 3.72 -0.25 6.60
C ALA A 72 3.73 -1.04 5.28
N VAL A 73 3.11 -2.22 5.26
CA VAL A 73 2.94 -3.02 4.02
C VAL A 73 2.13 -2.23 2.98
N SER A 74 1.03 -1.61 3.40
CA SER A 74 0.19 -0.81 2.50
C SER A 74 0.92 0.42 1.95
N ALA A 75 1.73 1.09 2.76
CA ALA A 75 2.58 2.20 2.32
C ALA A 75 3.60 1.73 1.30
N ALA A 76 4.25 0.58 1.51
CA ALA A 76 5.23 0.02 0.58
C ALA A 76 4.59 -0.35 -0.77
N LEU A 77 3.42 -1.00 -0.77
CA LEU A 77 2.70 -1.36 -1.99
C LEU A 77 2.29 -0.11 -2.79
N ASN A 78 1.62 0.85 -2.15
CA ASN A 78 1.18 2.07 -2.81
C ASN A 78 2.37 2.95 -3.24
N GLY A 79 3.45 2.97 -2.46
CA GLY A 79 4.69 3.67 -2.78
C GLY A 79 5.37 3.08 -4.01
N THR A 80 5.38 1.76 -4.14
CA THR A 80 5.94 1.08 -5.31
C THR A 80 5.13 1.42 -6.58
N VAL A 81 3.79 1.35 -6.51
CA VAL A 81 2.92 1.75 -7.63
C VAL A 81 3.12 3.22 -7.99
N LEU A 82 3.24 4.11 -6.99
CA LEU A 82 3.51 5.53 -7.21
C LEU A 82 4.83 5.74 -7.96
N ILE A 83 5.90 5.06 -7.54
CA ILE A 83 7.22 5.16 -8.20
C ILE A 83 7.14 4.66 -9.64
N LEU A 84 6.48 3.52 -9.89
CA LEU A 84 6.29 2.99 -11.23
C LEU A 84 5.52 3.98 -12.12
N ALA A 85 4.44 4.57 -11.59
CA ALA A 85 3.65 5.55 -12.31
C ALA A 85 4.44 6.82 -12.66
N LEU A 86 5.20 7.35 -11.69
CA LEU A 86 6.05 8.51 -11.92
C LEU A 86 7.16 8.23 -12.93
N ARG A 87 7.76 7.04 -12.91
CA ARG A 87 8.76 6.61 -13.91
C ARG A 87 8.13 6.48 -15.29
N ALA A 88 6.98 5.82 -15.41
CA ALA A 88 6.30 5.60 -16.68
C ALA A 88 5.81 6.90 -17.35
N LYS A 89 5.44 7.92 -16.55
CA LYS A 89 5.07 9.26 -17.03
C LYS A 89 6.26 10.11 -17.49
N ARG A 90 7.49 9.78 -17.06
CA ARG A 90 8.72 10.48 -17.47
C ARG A 90 9.36 9.91 -18.73
N LEU A 91 9.00 8.68 -19.13
CA LEU A 91 9.49 8.09 -20.36
C LEU A 91 8.76 8.73 -21.56
N PRO A 92 9.47 9.24 -22.58
CA PRO A 92 8.85 9.77 -23.78
C PRO A 92 7.98 8.70 -24.45
N GLU A 93 6.85 9.09 -25.04
CA GLU A 93 6.09 8.18 -25.89
C GLU A 93 6.98 7.73 -27.05
N SER A 94 7.26 6.43 -27.13
CA SER A 94 7.72 5.86 -28.40
C SER A 94 6.57 6.08 -29.39
N PRO A 95 6.79 6.78 -30.51
CA PRO A 95 5.77 6.88 -31.53
C PRO A 95 5.43 5.46 -32.00
N SER A 96 4.17 5.08 -31.82
CA SER A 96 3.57 3.87 -32.39
C SER A 96 3.28 4.06 -33.86
#